data_AF-A0A7K2QGG9-F1
#
_entry.id   AF-A0A7K2QGG9-F1
#
_cell.length_a   1.000
_cell.length_b   1.000
_cell.length_c   1.000
_cell.angle_alpha   90.00
_cell.angle_beta   90.00
_cell.angle_gamma   90.00
#
_symmetry.space_group_name_H-M   'P 1'
#
loop_
_entity.id
_entity.type
_entity.pdbx_description
1 polymer ?
#
loop_
_entity_poly.entity_id
_entity_poly.type
_entity_poly.pdbx_seq_one_letter_code
_entity_poly.pdbx_strand_id
1 'polypeptide(L)'
;ITLPEGTVSDGPDQETVHGLGTRKNDLVLRAIREQGVESYEGSVAYVRAVRDAGLHRAVVSSSANCRDVLVAAGIEDLFEGRVDGVTVAEQGLRGKPAPDSYLAGARLFGTDPRDAAVFEDALAGVAAGKAGGFGFVVGVDRTGQADELRAHGADVVVTDLSELLDRG
;
A
#
# COMPACT_ATOMS: atom_id res chain seq x y z
N ILE A 1 10.68 -26.88 8.57
CA ILE A 1 11.65 -26.83 7.45
C ILE A 1 12.53 -25.62 7.71
N THR A 2 13.86 -25.79 7.68
CA THR A 2 14.81 -24.68 7.84
C THR A 2 15.65 -24.65 6.58
N LEU A 3 15.61 -23.54 5.85
CA LEU A 3 16.36 -23.35 4.62
C LEU A 3 17.49 -22.35 4.86
N PRO A 4 18.62 -22.46 4.14
CA PRO A 4 19.62 -21.40 4.11
C PRO A 4 19.01 -20.10 3.55
N GLU A 5 19.48 -18.95 4.04
CA GLU A 5 18.99 -17.64 3.59
C GLU A 5 19.17 -17.48 2.07
N GLY A 6 20.34 -17.85 1.55
CA GLY A 6 20.69 -17.69 0.14
C GLY A 6 21.17 -16.29 -0.19
N THR A 7 21.06 -15.92 -1.47
CA THR A 7 21.45 -14.60 -1.99
C THR A 7 20.40 -14.02 -2.93
N VAL A 8 20.43 -12.70 -3.17
CA VAL A 8 19.55 -12.04 -4.15
C VAL A 8 19.73 -12.52 -5.60
N SER A 9 20.85 -13.20 -5.89
CA SER A 9 21.09 -13.84 -7.19
C SER A 9 20.51 -15.25 -7.29
N ASP A 10 19.92 -15.78 -6.22
CA ASP A 10 19.39 -17.14 -6.24
C ASP A 10 18.13 -17.22 -7.13
N GLY A 11 18.18 -18.14 -8.09
CA GLY A 11 17.10 -18.43 -9.02
C GLY A 11 15.95 -19.23 -8.36
N PRO A 12 14.80 -19.35 -9.06
CA PRO A 12 13.57 -19.94 -8.51
C PRO A 12 13.68 -21.45 -8.20
N ASP A 13 14.68 -22.14 -8.75
CA ASP A 13 14.90 -23.57 -8.52
C ASP A 13 15.85 -23.85 -7.32
N GLN A 14 16.39 -22.81 -6.67
CA GLN A 14 17.25 -22.97 -5.51
C GLN A 14 16.45 -23.09 -4.21
N GLU A 15 16.79 -24.10 -3.40
CA GLU A 15 16.20 -24.38 -2.08
C GLU A 15 16.78 -23.44 -0.99
N THR A 16 16.61 -22.13 -1.18
CA THR A 16 16.99 -21.06 -0.24
C THR A 16 15.78 -20.17 0.05
N VAL A 17 15.82 -19.37 1.12
CA VAL A 17 14.77 -18.37 1.40
C VAL A 17 14.61 -17.41 0.22
N HIS A 18 15.74 -16.95 -0.35
CA HIS A 18 15.74 -16.12 -1.55
C HIS A 18 15.18 -16.83 -2.79
N GLY A 19 15.61 -18.06 -3.08
CA GLY A 19 15.12 -18.83 -4.24
C GLY A 19 13.61 -19.11 -4.18
N LEU A 20 13.09 -19.47 -2.99
CA LEU A 20 11.65 -19.57 -2.76
C LEU A 20 10.94 -18.23 -2.93
N GLY A 21 11.55 -17.14 -2.48
CA GLY A 21 11.06 -15.77 -2.68
C GLY A 21 10.91 -15.44 -4.16
N THR A 22 11.94 -15.71 -4.96
CA THR A 22 11.95 -15.54 -6.43
C THR A 22 10.85 -16.37 -7.09
N ARG A 23 10.76 -17.66 -6.77
CA ARG A 23 9.72 -18.55 -7.33
C ARG A 23 8.31 -18.10 -6.98
N LYS A 24 8.06 -17.70 -5.72
CA LYS A 24 6.78 -17.14 -5.29
C LYS A 24 6.46 -15.88 -6.09
N ASN A 25 7.43 -15.00 -6.27
CA ASN A 25 7.25 -13.75 -7.02
C ASN A 25 6.85 -14.01 -8.48
N ASP A 26 7.52 -14.96 -9.15
CA ASP A 26 7.20 -15.35 -10.53
C ASP A 26 5.76 -15.87 -10.65
N LEU A 27 5.31 -16.69 -9.69
CA LEU A 27 3.93 -17.19 -9.65
C LEU A 27 2.92 -16.08 -9.40
N VAL A 28 3.21 -15.14 -8.50
CA VAL A 28 2.34 -13.98 -8.21
C VAL A 28 2.20 -13.09 -9.45
N LEU A 29 3.32 -12.74 -10.09
CA LEU A 29 3.30 -11.92 -11.31
C LEU A 29 2.58 -12.62 -12.46
N ARG A 30 2.74 -13.95 -12.57
CA ARG A 30 1.99 -14.73 -13.54
C ARG A 30 0.49 -14.69 -13.26
N ALA A 31 0.07 -14.89 -12.01
CA ALA A 31 -1.33 -14.80 -11.63
C ALA A 31 -1.92 -13.42 -11.91
N ILE A 32 -1.21 -12.33 -11.58
CA ILE A 32 -1.64 -10.95 -11.88
C ILE A 32 -1.86 -10.76 -13.38
N ARG A 33 -0.96 -11.27 -14.23
CA ARG A 33 -1.07 -11.13 -15.70
C ARG A 33 -2.15 -12.00 -16.32
N GLU A 34 -2.32 -13.23 -15.84
CA GLU A 34 -3.23 -14.21 -16.45
C GLU A 34 -4.65 -14.13 -15.88
N GLN A 35 -4.80 -13.79 -14.60
CA GLN A 35 -6.07 -13.80 -13.87
C GLN A 35 -6.59 -12.39 -13.58
N GLY A 36 -5.73 -11.36 -13.71
CA GLY A 36 -6.07 -9.98 -13.40
C GLY A 36 -6.06 -9.69 -11.89
N VAL A 37 -6.55 -8.50 -11.54
CA VAL A 37 -6.71 -8.04 -10.16
C VAL A 37 -8.11 -7.50 -9.99
N GLU A 38 -8.86 -8.06 -9.04
CA GLU A 38 -10.16 -7.51 -8.65
C GLU A 38 -9.94 -6.30 -7.74
N SER A 39 -10.61 -5.19 -8.08
CA SER A 39 -10.55 -3.95 -7.30
C SER A 39 -11.75 -3.84 -6.38
N TYR A 40 -11.57 -3.25 -5.20
CA TYR A 40 -12.70 -2.85 -4.37
C TYR A 40 -13.40 -1.65 -4.99
N GLU A 41 -14.62 -1.84 -5.47
CA GLU A 41 -15.37 -0.81 -6.22
C GLU A 41 -15.47 0.51 -5.45
N GLY A 42 -15.79 0.47 -4.15
CA GLY A 42 -15.90 1.69 -3.36
C GLY A 42 -14.56 2.37 -3.07
N SER A 43 -13.44 1.63 -3.05
CA SER A 43 -12.10 2.24 -3.04
C SER A 43 -11.78 2.96 -4.34
N VAL A 44 -12.15 2.36 -5.49
CA VAL A 44 -11.98 3.00 -6.80
C VAL A 44 -12.89 4.23 -6.93
N ALA A 45 -14.13 4.15 -6.45
CA ALA A 45 -15.05 5.28 -6.41
C ALA A 45 -14.48 6.43 -5.57
N TYR A 46 -13.93 6.13 -4.40
CA TYR A 46 -13.35 7.13 -3.51
C TYR A 46 -12.14 7.83 -4.14
N VAL A 47 -11.16 7.08 -4.67
CA VAL A 47 -9.97 7.71 -5.28
C VAL A 47 -10.31 8.54 -6.52
N ARG A 48 -11.36 8.17 -7.27
CA ARG A 48 -11.90 9.00 -8.36
C ARG A 48 -12.52 10.30 -7.83
N ALA A 49 -13.30 10.25 -6.76
CA ALA A 49 -13.84 11.46 -6.14
C ALA A 49 -12.72 12.39 -5.63
N VAL A 50 -11.67 11.84 -5.03
CA VAL A 50 -10.48 12.61 -4.60
C VAL A 50 -9.77 13.25 -5.79
N ARG A 51 -9.66 12.53 -6.93
CA ARG A 51 -9.12 13.08 -8.18
C ARG A 51 -9.95 14.24 -8.69
N ASP A 52 -11.26 14.04 -8.76
CA ASP A 52 -12.18 15.03 -9.32
C ASP A 52 -12.28 16.28 -8.42
N ALA A 53 -11.94 16.15 -7.12
CA ALA A 53 -11.75 17.25 -6.19
C ALA A 53 -10.39 17.99 -6.33
N GLY A 54 -9.50 17.53 -7.22
CA GLY A 54 -8.20 18.16 -7.48
C GLY A 54 -7.12 17.88 -6.44
N LEU A 55 -7.28 16.85 -5.61
CA LEU A 55 -6.31 16.49 -4.56
C LEU A 55 -5.27 15.51 -5.09
N HIS A 56 -3.98 15.69 -4.74
CA HIS A 56 -2.90 14.77 -5.14
C HIS A 56 -3.03 13.38 -4.50
N ARG A 57 -2.66 12.33 -5.24
CA ARG A 57 -2.84 10.94 -4.83
C ARG A 57 -1.58 10.14 -5.12
N ALA A 58 -1.05 9.49 -4.08
CA ALA A 58 0.02 8.51 -4.22
C ALA A 58 -0.43 7.15 -3.68
N VAL A 59 -0.01 6.08 -4.35
CA VAL A 59 -0.07 4.73 -3.78
C VAL A 59 1.22 4.46 -3.00
N VAL A 60 1.09 3.85 -1.82
CA VAL A 60 2.23 3.44 -1.00
C VAL A 60 2.11 1.95 -0.67
N SER A 61 3.08 1.15 -1.09
CA SER A 61 3.06 -0.31 -0.96
C SER A 61 4.41 -0.86 -0.53
N SER A 62 4.42 -1.93 0.26
CA SER A 62 5.65 -2.70 0.54
C SER A 62 6.04 -3.65 -0.60
N SER A 63 5.14 -3.88 -1.56
CA SER A 63 5.36 -4.79 -2.67
C SER A 63 6.15 -4.14 -3.80
N ALA A 64 7.16 -4.84 -4.34
CA ALA A 64 7.84 -4.43 -5.56
C ALA A 64 6.95 -4.55 -6.82
N ASN A 65 5.82 -5.25 -6.73
CA ASN A 65 4.90 -5.49 -7.85
C ASN A 65 3.74 -4.47 -7.90
N CYS A 66 3.83 -3.38 -7.14
CA CYS A 66 2.73 -2.40 -7.00
C CYS A 66 2.25 -1.86 -8.36
N ARG A 67 3.19 -1.57 -9.27
CA ARG A 67 2.85 -1.11 -10.62
C ARG A 67 2.06 -2.14 -11.40
N ASP A 68 2.50 -3.40 -11.43
CA ASP A 68 1.82 -4.47 -12.17
C ASP A 68 0.39 -4.69 -11.65
N VAL A 69 0.20 -4.59 -10.33
CA VAL A 69 -1.12 -4.67 -9.69
C VAL A 69 -2.02 -3.52 -10.17
N LEU A 70 -1.54 -2.28 -10.18
CA LEU A 70 -2.31 -1.12 -10.63
C LEU A 70 -2.68 -1.19 -12.12
N VAL A 71 -1.75 -1.66 -12.96
CA VAL A 71 -1.98 -1.85 -14.40
C VAL A 71 -3.03 -2.93 -14.63
N ALA A 72 -2.89 -4.08 -13.98
CA ALA A 72 -3.85 -5.19 -14.09
C ALA A 72 -5.24 -4.83 -13.57
N ALA A 73 -5.33 -3.97 -12.55
CA ALA A 73 -6.57 -3.42 -12.03
C ALA A 73 -7.16 -2.28 -12.89
N GLY A 74 -6.40 -1.75 -13.85
CA GLY A 74 -6.85 -0.65 -14.71
C GLY A 74 -7.03 0.69 -13.98
N ILE A 75 -6.21 0.94 -12.95
CA ILE A 75 -6.30 2.14 -12.10
C ILE A 75 -4.97 2.88 -11.91
N GLU A 76 -3.94 2.55 -12.70
CA GLU A 76 -2.63 3.22 -12.64
C GLU A 76 -2.76 4.74 -12.84
N ASP A 77 -3.66 5.17 -13.73
CA ASP A 77 -3.92 6.58 -14.05
C ASP A 77 -4.56 7.37 -12.90
N LEU A 78 -5.08 6.69 -11.87
CA LEU A 78 -5.69 7.34 -10.71
C LEU A 78 -4.65 7.89 -9.74
N PHE A 79 -3.37 7.53 -9.86
CA PHE A 79 -2.31 7.95 -8.93
C PHE A 79 -1.19 8.71 -9.67
N GLU A 80 -0.85 9.92 -9.22
CA GLU A 80 0.28 10.66 -9.78
C GLU A 80 1.63 10.23 -9.18
N GLY A 81 1.60 9.57 -8.03
CA GLY A 81 2.79 9.14 -7.28
C GLY A 81 2.75 7.68 -6.86
N ARG A 82 3.92 7.05 -6.77
CA ARG A 82 4.09 5.69 -6.27
C ARG A 82 5.32 5.60 -5.39
N VAL A 83 5.15 5.06 -4.19
CA VAL A 83 6.26 4.61 -3.32
C VAL A 83 6.03 3.14 -3.04
N ASP A 84 6.77 2.28 -3.72
CA ASP A 84 6.60 0.83 -3.67
C ASP A 84 7.85 0.13 -3.09
N GLY A 85 7.83 -1.21 -3.05
CA GLY A 85 8.95 -2.00 -2.54
C GLY A 85 10.28 -1.74 -3.27
N VAL A 86 10.23 -1.35 -4.55
CA VAL A 86 11.42 -0.94 -5.31
C VAL A 86 11.95 0.37 -4.75
N THR A 87 11.09 1.38 -4.62
CA THR A 87 11.44 2.70 -4.07
C THR A 87 11.99 2.59 -2.65
N VAL A 88 11.36 1.76 -1.82
CA VAL A 88 11.78 1.49 -0.44
C VAL A 88 13.21 0.92 -0.39
N ALA A 89 13.51 -0.05 -1.25
CA ALA A 89 14.85 -0.65 -1.33
C ALA A 89 15.89 0.34 -1.86
N GLU A 90 15.59 1.03 -2.97
CA GLU A 90 16.50 1.99 -3.62
C GLU A 90 16.87 3.17 -2.71
N GLN A 91 15.91 3.65 -1.91
CA GLN A 91 16.11 4.79 -1.01
C GLN A 91 16.48 4.38 0.42
N GLY A 92 16.56 3.08 0.72
CA GLY A 92 16.86 2.58 2.07
C GLY A 92 15.82 2.99 3.12
N LEU A 93 14.54 3.09 2.74
CA LEU A 93 13.46 3.48 3.64
C LEU A 93 13.15 2.35 4.61
N ARG A 94 12.85 2.68 5.86
CA ARG A 94 12.39 1.67 6.81
C ARG A 94 10.95 1.30 6.50
N GLY A 95 10.65 0.00 6.51
CA GLY A 95 9.30 -0.50 6.32
C GLY A 95 8.36 -0.13 7.48
N LYS A 96 7.05 -0.16 7.20
CA LYS A 96 5.98 -0.04 8.21
C LYS A 96 6.28 -0.97 9.41
N PRO A 97 6.13 -0.52 10.67
CA PRO A 97 5.41 0.67 11.12
C PRO A 97 6.23 1.96 11.13
N ALA A 98 7.46 1.98 10.60
CA ALA A 98 8.15 3.25 10.38
C ALA A 98 7.40 4.07 9.31
N PRO A 99 7.31 5.41 9.46
CA PRO A 99 6.51 6.26 8.58
C PRO A 99 7.19 6.58 7.24
N ASP A 100 8.43 6.13 7.04
CA ASP A 100 9.35 6.58 5.99
C ASP A 100 8.72 6.51 4.59
N SER A 101 7.97 5.45 4.27
CA SER A 101 7.32 5.26 2.97
C SER A 101 6.15 6.22 2.73
N TYR A 102 5.34 6.52 3.74
CA TYR A 102 4.28 7.53 3.59
C TYR A 102 4.86 8.94 3.52
N LEU A 103 5.87 9.25 4.34
CA LEU A 103 6.58 10.53 4.27
C LEU A 103 7.24 10.72 2.90
N ALA A 104 7.75 9.65 2.28
CA ALA A 104 8.22 9.68 0.89
C ALA A 104 7.09 10.01 -0.08
N GLY A 105 5.90 9.43 0.11
CA GLY A 105 4.71 9.75 -0.70
C GLY A 105 4.31 11.22 -0.61
N ALA A 106 4.27 11.80 0.60
CA ALA A 106 3.97 13.22 0.80
C ALA A 106 5.03 14.13 0.14
N ARG A 107 6.31 13.75 0.21
CA ARG A 107 7.41 14.50 -0.43
C ARG A 107 7.31 14.56 -1.95
N LEU A 108 6.67 13.58 -2.62
CA LEU A 108 6.48 13.61 -4.08
C LEU A 108 5.72 14.87 -4.55
N PHE A 109 4.83 15.39 -3.69
CA PHE A 109 3.98 16.53 -3.99
C PHE A 109 4.31 17.78 -3.17
N GLY A 110 5.37 17.73 -2.36
CA GLY A 110 5.71 18.81 -1.43
C GLY A 110 4.63 19.08 -0.38
N THR A 111 3.79 18.09 -0.07
CA THR A 111 2.68 18.22 0.88
C THR A 111 3.20 18.00 2.31
N ASP A 112 2.79 18.87 3.23
CA ASP A 112 3.01 18.65 4.66
C ASP A 112 2.18 17.43 5.10
N PRO A 113 2.74 16.45 5.85
CA PRO A 113 1.96 15.29 6.32
C PRO A 113 0.66 15.69 7.02
N ARG A 114 0.63 16.82 7.74
CA ARG A 114 -0.56 17.32 8.43
C ARG A 114 -1.70 17.72 7.49
N ASP A 115 -1.39 17.97 6.22
CA ASP A 115 -2.35 18.30 5.16
C ASP A 115 -2.67 17.09 4.27
N ALA A 116 -2.25 15.88 4.67
CA ALA A 116 -2.48 14.63 3.94
C ALA A 116 -3.20 13.59 4.80
N ALA A 117 -3.92 12.69 4.12
CA ALA A 117 -4.58 11.54 4.73
C ALA A 117 -3.95 10.22 4.28
N VAL A 118 -3.86 9.25 5.20
CA VAL A 118 -3.43 7.86 4.93
C VAL A 118 -4.63 6.94 5.00
N PHE A 119 -4.72 5.98 4.07
CA PHE A 119 -5.76 4.96 4.02
C PHE A 119 -5.10 3.59 4.09
N GLU A 120 -5.47 2.76 5.07
CA GLU A 120 -4.79 1.49 5.29
C GLU A 120 -5.68 0.44 5.98
N ASP A 121 -5.54 -0.82 5.61
CA ASP A 121 -6.22 -1.98 6.20
C ASP A 121 -5.37 -2.78 7.20
N ALA A 122 -4.05 -2.59 7.21
CA ALA A 122 -3.10 -3.26 8.10
C ALA A 122 -2.70 -2.39 9.31
N LEU A 123 -2.61 -3.02 10.49
CA LEU A 123 -2.20 -2.38 11.75
C LEU A 123 -0.86 -1.64 11.64
N ALA A 124 0.12 -2.25 10.98
CA ALA A 124 1.45 -1.65 10.82
C ALA A 124 1.42 -0.38 9.95
N GLY A 125 0.57 -0.33 8.92
CA GLY A 125 0.46 0.86 8.09
C GLY A 125 -0.36 1.96 8.76
N VAL A 126 -1.42 1.63 9.51
CA VAL A 126 -2.12 2.60 10.37
C VAL A 126 -1.15 3.23 11.37
N ALA A 127 -0.36 2.40 12.06
CA ALA A 127 0.67 2.87 12.99
C ALA A 127 1.71 3.77 12.30
N ALA A 128 2.12 3.44 11.07
CA ALA A 128 3.03 4.26 10.29
C ALA A 128 2.41 5.61 9.88
N GLY A 129 1.13 5.64 9.48
CA GLY A 129 0.41 6.89 9.23
C GLY A 129 0.40 7.79 10.47
N LYS A 130 0.08 7.20 11.63
CA LYS A 130 0.08 7.93 12.90
C LYS A 130 1.46 8.44 13.29
N ALA A 131 2.49 7.59 13.20
CA ALA A 131 3.86 7.95 13.51
C ALA A 131 4.44 9.02 12.56
N GLY A 132 3.92 9.10 11.33
CA GLY A 132 4.29 10.10 10.34
C GLY A 132 3.67 11.48 10.57
N GLY A 133 2.76 11.61 11.55
CA GLY A 133 2.07 12.87 11.83
C GLY A 133 1.11 13.27 10.71
N PHE A 134 0.56 12.29 9.98
CA PHE A 134 -0.45 12.57 8.96
C PHE A 134 -1.70 13.17 9.59
N GLY A 135 -2.31 14.14 8.90
CA GLY A 135 -3.45 14.90 9.40
C GLY A 135 -4.67 14.03 9.67
N PHE A 136 -4.79 12.92 8.93
CA PHE A 136 -5.85 11.96 9.12
C PHE A 136 -5.42 10.54 8.73
N VAL A 137 -5.80 9.53 9.51
CA VAL A 137 -5.55 8.12 9.23
C VAL A 137 -6.87 7.36 9.20
N VAL A 138 -7.22 6.86 8.02
CA VAL A 138 -8.41 6.03 7.77
C VAL A 138 -8.01 4.57 7.83
N GLY A 139 -8.55 3.84 8.81
CA GLY A 139 -8.51 2.39 8.85
C GLY A 139 -9.60 1.80 7.95
N VAL A 140 -9.27 0.80 7.13
CA VAL A 140 -10.24 0.04 6.32
C VAL A 140 -10.35 -1.38 6.88
N ASP A 141 -11.43 -1.67 7.59
CA ASP A 141 -11.60 -2.97 8.21
C ASP A 141 -12.04 -4.03 7.19
N ARG A 142 -11.05 -4.74 6.63
CA ARG A 142 -11.27 -5.86 5.70
C ARG A 142 -11.34 -7.23 6.39
N THR A 143 -11.00 -7.32 7.67
CA THR A 143 -10.77 -8.60 8.38
C THR A 143 -11.48 -8.73 9.74
N GLY A 144 -12.30 -7.75 10.12
CA GLY A 144 -13.01 -7.73 11.40
C GLY A 144 -12.15 -7.23 12.57
N GLN A 145 -11.19 -6.35 12.31
CA GLN A 145 -10.20 -5.84 13.26
C GLN A 145 -10.35 -4.33 13.56
N ALA A 146 -11.55 -3.78 13.44
CA ALA A 146 -11.79 -2.34 13.61
C ALA A 146 -11.24 -1.75 14.91
N ASP A 147 -11.40 -2.43 16.05
CA ASP A 147 -10.90 -1.94 17.34
C ASP A 147 -9.38 -1.90 17.41
N GLU A 148 -8.72 -2.86 16.77
CA GLU A 148 -7.26 -2.89 16.67
C GLU A 148 -6.75 -1.76 15.77
N LEU A 149 -7.42 -1.48 14.64
CA LEU A 149 -7.09 -0.34 13.77
C LEU A 149 -7.17 0.98 14.54
N ARG A 150 -8.23 1.19 15.35
CA ARG A 150 -8.34 2.39 16.21
C ARG A 150 -7.22 2.45 17.24
N ALA A 151 -6.93 1.33 17.90
CA ALA A 151 -5.86 1.25 18.90
C ALA A 151 -4.47 1.57 18.32
N HIS A 152 -4.25 1.32 17.02
CA HIS A 152 -3.00 1.61 16.33
C HIS A 152 -2.93 3.01 15.71
N GLY A 153 -3.98 3.83 15.87
CA GLY A 153 -3.95 5.25 15.54
C GLY A 153 -4.81 5.66 14.34
N ALA A 154 -5.75 4.82 13.90
CA ALA A 154 -6.78 5.25 12.95
C ALA A 154 -7.73 6.27 13.62
N ASP A 155 -7.97 7.40 12.96
CA ASP A 155 -8.91 8.43 13.42
C ASP A 155 -10.36 8.03 13.11
N VAL A 156 -10.57 7.31 12.01
CA VAL A 156 -11.84 6.66 11.66
C VAL A 156 -11.58 5.27 11.11
N VAL A 157 -12.55 4.37 11.28
CA VAL A 157 -12.52 3.05 10.66
C VAL A 157 -13.82 2.84 9.90
N VAL A 158 -13.69 2.44 8.64
CA VAL A 158 -14.79 2.10 7.73
C VAL A 158 -14.59 0.67 7.23
N THR A 159 -15.67 0.02 6.80
CA THR A 159 -15.59 -1.31 6.15
C THR A 159 -15.40 -1.20 4.65
N ASP A 160 -15.85 -0.09 4.06
CA ASP A 160 -15.53 0.31 2.69
C ASP A 160 -15.35 1.83 2.55
N LEU A 161 -14.51 2.26 1.61
CA LEU A 161 -14.24 3.69 1.40
C LEU A 161 -15.44 4.45 0.80
N SER A 162 -16.42 3.76 0.22
CA SER A 162 -17.67 4.41 -0.23
C SER A 162 -18.43 5.09 0.92
N GLU A 163 -18.28 4.59 2.16
CA GLU A 163 -18.91 5.19 3.36
C GLU A 163 -18.46 6.65 3.61
N LEU A 164 -17.32 7.06 3.03
CA LEU A 164 -16.81 8.42 3.12
C LEU A 164 -17.37 9.36 2.03
N LEU A 165 -18.03 8.81 1.01
CA LEU A 165 -18.67 9.59 -0.06
C LEU A 165 -20.10 10.02 0.33
N ASP A 166 -20.78 9.21 1.13
CA ASP A 166 -22.20 9.40 1.48
C ASP A 166 -22.44 10.46 2.57
N ARG A 167 -21.39 11.05 3.15
CA ARG A 167 -21.48 11.98 4.28
C ARG A 167 -21.62 13.45 3.86
N GLY A 168 -22.22 13.71 2.69
CA GLY A 168 -22.52 15.05 2.17
C GLY A 168 -23.77 15.68 2.77
#